data_AF-A0A397AY47-F1
#
_entry.id   AF-A0A397AY47-F1
#
_cell.length_a   1.000
_cell.length_b   1.000
_cell.length_c   1.000
_cell.angle_alpha   90.00
_cell.angle_beta   90.00
_cell.angle_gamma   90.00
#
_symmetry.space_group_name_H-M   'P 1'
#
loop_
_entity.id
_entity.type
_entity.pdbx_description
1 polymer ?
#
loop_
_entity_poly.entity_id
_entity_poly.type
_entity_poly.pdbx_seq_one_letter_code
_entity_poly.pdbx_strand_id
1 'polypeptide(L)'
;MSKKTKATAATAEKTFQYQDELPPLPLPSLEQTIDAYIKSCEPMLSASELEHTKGVCHDFLHGVGPQLQAILEERAGSEKNWIEEWWETFGYMKPRYPSAININWYGVVPGNWGPREMSQSEAAAIFTVALLQYRKEFLA
;
A
#
# COMPACT_ATOMS: atom_id res chain seq x y z
N MET A 1 -10.91 -43.61 -33.20
CA MET A 1 -11.64 -42.94 -32.10
C MET A 1 -10.87 -41.69 -31.68
N SER A 2 -11.29 -40.52 -32.17
CA SER A 2 -10.62 -39.24 -31.87
C SER A 2 -11.19 -38.67 -30.57
N LYS A 3 -10.41 -38.67 -29.47
CA LYS A 3 -10.76 -37.95 -28.26
C LYS A 3 -10.62 -36.45 -28.53
N LYS A 4 -11.74 -35.76 -28.74
CA LYS A 4 -11.80 -34.29 -28.71
C LYS A 4 -11.62 -33.87 -27.24
N THR A 5 -10.43 -33.39 -26.88
CA THR A 5 -10.22 -32.67 -25.63
C THR A 5 -11.01 -31.36 -25.73
N LYS A 6 -12.12 -31.28 -24.99
CA LYS A 6 -12.91 -30.06 -24.88
C LYS A 6 -12.08 -29.09 -24.03
N ALA A 7 -11.37 -28.17 -24.67
CA ALA A 7 -10.79 -27.04 -23.97
C ALA A 7 -11.97 -26.29 -23.32
N THR A 8 -12.09 -26.40 -22.00
CA THR A 8 -12.93 -25.50 -21.22
C THR A 8 -12.36 -24.11 -21.44
N ALA A 9 -13.11 -23.27 -22.16
CA ALA A 9 -12.78 -21.86 -22.29
C ALA A 9 -12.63 -21.31 -20.87
N ALA A 10 -11.41 -20.94 -20.48
CA ALA A 10 -11.17 -20.23 -19.24
C ALA A 10 -12.06 -18.99 -19.29
N THR A 11 -13.01 -18.89 -18.37
CA THR A 11 -13.81 -17.67 -18.17
C THR A 11 -12.82 -16.52 -18.01
N ALA A 12 -12.90 -15.53 -18.90
CA ALA A 12 -12.06 -14.35 -18.83
C ALA A 12 -12.19 -13.73 -17.44
N GLU A 13 -11.08 -13.62 -16.72
CA GLU A 13 -11.03 -13.04 -15.39
C GLU A 13 -11.46 -11.56 -15.45
N LYS A 14 -12.33 -11.13 -14.54
CA LYS A 14 -12.71 -9.71 -14.40
C LYS A 14 -11.79 -9.00 -13.41
N THR A 15 -11.53 -7.71 -13.64
CA THR A 15 -10.60 -6.88 -12.85
C THR A 15 -10.78 -6.98 -11.33
N PHE A 16 -12.02 -6.97 -10.84
CA PHE A 16 -12.33 -6.98 -9.39
C PHE A 16 -12.93 -8.29 -8.88
N GLN A 17 -12.83 -9.39 -9.66
CA GLN A 17 -13.55 -10.62 -9.31
C GLN A 17 -13.15 -11.23 -7.96
N TYR A 18 -11.94 -10.95 -7.47
CA TYR A 18 -11.43 -11.43 -6.18
C TYR A 18 -11.38 -10.34 -5.11
N GLN A 19 -11.84 -9.11 -5.40
CA GLN A 19 -11.69 -7.97 -4.49
C GLN A 19 -12.37 -8.23 -3.15
N ASP A 20 -13.54 -8.88 -3.16
CA ASP A 20 -14.30 -9.21 -1.95
C ASP A 20 -13.69 -10.40 -1.20
N GLU A 21 -12.98 -11.29 -1.90
CA GLU A 21 -12.34 -12.48 -1.33
C GLU A 21 -11.02 -12.16 -0.58
N LEU A 22 -10.44 -10.97 -0.81
CA LEU A 22 -9.24 -10.55 -0.08
C LEU A 22 -9.51 -10.48 1.43
N PRO A 23 -8.60 -10.99 2.28
CA PRO A 23 -8.76 -10.92 3.72
C PRO A 23 -8.70 -9.45 4.20
N PRO A 24 -9.34 -9.13 5.33
CA PRO A 24 -9.14 -7.85 6.00
C PRO A 24 -7.68 -7.62 6.39
N LEU A 25 -7.28 -6.35 6.49
CA LEU A 25 -5.94 -5.99 6.97
C LEU A 25 -5.76 -6.50 8.41
N PRO A 26 -4.76 -7.35 8.70
CA PRO A 26 -4.55 -7.86 10.05
C PRO A 26 -4.13 -6.73 11.01
N LEU A 27 -4.55 -6.85 12.26
CA LEU A 27 -4.10 -6.01 13.37
C LEU A 27 -3.16 -6.84 14.26
N PRO A 28 -1.86 -6.54 14.31
CA PRO A 28 -0.94 -7.20 15.23
C PRO A 28 -1.32 -6.94 16.69
N SER A 29 -0.95 -7.86 17.58
CA SER A 29 -1.07 -7.61 19.02
C SER A 29 -0.18 -6.44 19.47
N LEU A 30 -0.55 -5.84 20.60
CA LEU A 30 0.21 -4.75 21.19
C LEU A 30 1.63 -5.20 21.54
N GLU A 31 1.78 -6.40 22.11
CA GLU A 31 3.05 -7.01 22.48
C GLU A 31 3.96 -7.21 21.25
N GLN A 32 3.43 -7.83 20.18
CA GLN A 32 4.18 -8.02 18.94
C GLN A 32 4.65 -6.70 18.35
N THR A 33 3.80 -5.66 18.42
CA THR A 33 4.12 -4.33 17.89
C THR A 33 5.22 -3.67 18.72
N ILE A 34 5.15 -3.76 20.05
CA ILE A 34 6.16 -3.19 20.95
C ILE A 34 7.51 -3.89 20.79
N ASP A 35 7.51 -5.23 20.69
CA ASP A 35 8.74 -6.00 20.48
C ASP A 35 9.41 -5.63 19.16
N ALA A 36 8.62 -5.53 18.09
CA ALA A 36 9.12 -5.11 16.78
C ALA A 36 9.65 -3.67 16.80
N TYR A 37 8.96 -2.76 17.50
CA TYR A 37 9.38 -1.37 17.66
C TYR A 37 10.72 -1.26 18.39
N ILE A 38 10.86 -1.89 19.56
CA ILE A 38 12.12 -1.87 20.33
C ILE A 38 13.27 -2.39 19.46
N LYS A 39 13.08 -3.53 18.78
CA LYS A 39 14.08 -4.11 17.87
C LYS A 39 14.48 -3.17 16.73
N SER A 40 13.53 -2.41 16.20
CA SER A 40 13.82 -1.41 15.16
C SER A 40 14.62 -0.22 15.68
N CYS A 41 14.50 0.10 16.97
CA CYS A 41 15.23 1.19 17.62
C CYS A 41 16.67 0.80 18.01
N GLU A 42 16.94 -0.48 18.30
CA GLU A 42 18.27 -0.98 18.73
C GLU A 42 19.46 -0.44 17.92
N PRO A 43 19.45 -0.42 16.56
CA PRO A 43 20.59 0.06 15.79
C PRO A 43 20.74 1.60 15.79
N MET A 44 19.72 2.35 16.22
CA MET A 44 19.69 3.81 16.15
C MET A 44 19.98 4.49 17.48
N LEU A 45 19.83 3.77 18.60
CA LEU A 45 19.88 4.32 19.95
C LEU A 45 21.16 3.91 20.69
N SER A 46 21.66 4.80 21.55
CA SER A 46 22.64 4.43 22.56
C SER A 46 22.02 3.46 23.59
N ALA A 47 22.87 2.78 24.36
CA ALA A 47 22.40 1.85 25.40
C ALA A 47 21.47 2.51 26.42
N SER A 48 21.76 3.75 26.85
CA SER A 48 20.92 4.50 27.78
C SER A 48 19.57 4.92 27.17
N GLU A 49 19.55 5.31 25.90
CA GLU A 49 18.30 5.69 25.20
C GLU A 49 17.43 4.47 24.93
N LEU A 50 18.04 3.34 24.57
CA LEU A 50 17.33 2.08 24.37
C LEU A 50 16.71 1.60 25.69
N GLU A 51 17.44 1.66 26.80
CA GLU A 51 16.91 1.28 28.11
C GLU A 51 15.73 2.17 28.53
N HIS A 52 15.86 3.49 28.33
CA HIS A 52 14.75 4.42 28.55
C HIS A 52 13.54 4.07 27.66
N THR A 53 13.77 3.80 26.38
CA THR A 53 12.72 3.43 25.41
C THR A 53 12.01 2.15 25.83
N LYS A 54 12.74 1.13 26.29
CA LYS A 54 12.16 -0.11 26.83
C LYS A 54 11.28 0.16 28.05
N GLY A 55 11.72 1.03 28.96
CA GLY A 55 10.90 1.47 30.10
C GLY A 55 9.59 2.14 29.67
N VAL A 56 9.65 3.08 28.72
CA VAL A 56 8.44 3.74 28.18
C VAL A 56 7.51 2.74 27.50
N CYS A 57 8.05 1.79 26.72
CA CYS A 57 7.25 0.75 26.08
C CYS A 57 6.57 -0.18 27.08
N HIS A 58 7.27 -0.55 28.15
CA HIS A 58 6.71 -1.32 29.26
C HIS A 58 5.54 -0.58 29.92
N ASP A 59 5.72 0.70 30.24
CA ASP A 59 4.67 1.52 30.85
C ASP A 59 3.47 1.72 29.90
N PHE A 60 3.71 1.81 28.59
CA PHE A 60 2.64 1.86 27.60
C PHE A 60 1.86 0.54 27.53
N LEU A 61 2.56 -0.60 27.47
CA LEU A 61 1.99 -1.95 27.44
C LEU A 61 1.10 -2.23 28.65
N HIS A 62 1.51 -1.78 29.83
CA HIS A 62 0.80 -2.00 31.10
C HIS A 62 -0.07 -0.81 31.54
N GLY A 63 -0.14 0.24 30.72
CA GLY A 63 -0.87 1.48 31.01
C GLY A 63 -2.01 1.71 30.03
N VAL A 64 -1.88 2.76 29.22
CA VAL A 64 -2.93 3.19 28.28
C VAL A 64 -3.00 2.33 27.01
N GLY A 65 -1.93 1.60 26.67
CA GLY A 65 -1.81 0.80 25.46
C GLY A 65 -2.97 -0.18 25.24
N PRO A 66 -3.34 -1.03 26.22
CA PRO A 66 -4.46 -1.96 26.06
C PRO A 66 -5.81 -1.28 25.77
N GLN A 67 -6.05 -0.09 26.32
CA GLN A 67 -7.28 0.67 26.05
C GLN A 67 -7.31 1.18 24.61
N LEU A 68 -6.17 1.66 24.10
CA LEU A 68 -6.04 2.10 22.72
C LEU A 68 -6.10 0.92 21.74
N GLN A 69 -5.48 -0.21 22.08
CA GLN A 69 -5.54 -1.44 21.30
C GLN A 69 -6.99 -1.93 21.17
N ALA A 70 -7.78 -1.89 22.24
CA ALA A 70 -9.20 -2.28 22.19
C ALA A 70 -10.01 -1.40 21.21
N ILE A 71 -9.74 -0.08 21.16
CA ILE A 71 -10.36 0.83 20.19
C ILE A 71 -9.93 0.47 18.76
N LEU A 72 -8.67 0.12 18.54
CA LEU A 72 -8.17 -0.34 17.24
C LEU A 72 -8.79 -1.67 16.82
N GLU A 73 -8.98 -2.60 17.76
CA GLU A 73 -9.63 -3.90 17.51
C GLU A 73 -11.10 -3.72 17.11
N GLU A 74 -11.83 -2.82 17.76
CA GLU A 74 -13.21 -2.45 17.37
C GLU A 74 -13.25 -1.90 15.93
N ARG A 75 -12.32 -1.00 15.59
CA ARG A 75 -12.20 -0.45 14.24
C ARG A 75 -11.84 -1.52 13.21
N ALA A 76 -10.85 -2.38 13.51
CA ALA A 76 -10.45 -3.49 12.65
C ALA A 76 -11.55 -4.55 12.46
N GLY A 77 -12.45 -4.69 13.42
CA GLY A 77 -13.62 -5.55 13.29
C GLY A 77 -14.73 -4.98 12.39
N SER A 78 -14.77 -3.66 12.18
CA SER A 78 -15.82 -2.99 11.39
C SER A 78 -15.38 -2.57 9.97
N GLU A 79 -14.07 -2.50 9.71
CA GLU A 79 -13.50 -2.07 8.43
C GLU A 79 -12.63 -3.15 7.77
N LYS A 80 -12.70 -3.30 6.43
CA LYS A 80 -11.80 -4.22 5.69
C LYS A 80 -10.35 -3.77 5.75
N ASN A 81 -10.12 -2.46 5.83
CA ASN A 81 -8.80 -1.86 5.99
C ASN A 81 -8.88 -0.73 7.03
N TRP A 82 -8.55 -1.05 8.28
CA TRP A 82 -8.71 -0.15 9.42
C TRP A 82 -7.82 1.10 9.40
N ILE A 83 -6.77 1.13 8.57
CA ILE A 83 -5.83 2.25 8.48
C ILE A 83 -6.04 3.13 7.24
N GLU A 84 -6.86 2.72 6.27
CA GLU A 84 -7.00 3.38 4.96
C GLU A 84 -7.29 4.88 5.09
N GLU A 85 -8.39 5.23 5.76
CA GLU A 85 -8.82 6.62 5.97
C GLU A 85 -7.74 7.44 6.71
N TRP A 86 -7.11 6.85 7.72
CA TRP A 86 -6.07 7.53 8.50
C TRP A 86 -4.80 7.74 7.70
N TRP A 87 -4.37 6.76 6.91
CA TRP A 87 -3.20 6.88 6.05
C TRP A 87 -3.40 7.94 4.98
N GLU A 88 -4.55 7.95 4.31
CA GLU A 88 -4.91 8.98 3.33
C GLU A 88 -4.93 10.37 3.97
N THR A 89 -5.60 10.49 5.13
CA THR A 89 -5.80 11.76 5.81
C THR A 89 -4.50 12.33 6.36
N PHE A 90 -3.78 11.55 7.17
CA PHE A 90 -2.60 12.04 7.89
C PHE A 90 -1.32 11.94 7.07
N GLY A 91 -1.23 10.96 6.17
CA GLY A 91 -0.08 10.80 5.27
C GLY A 91 -0.08 11.78 4.10
N TYR A 92 -1.26 12.16 3.57
CA TYR A 92 -1.32 12.94 2.33
C TYR A 92 -2.21 14.20 2.40
N MET A 93 -3.41 14.12 2.97
CA MET A 93 -4.38 15.22 2.86
C MET A 93 -4.15 16.36 3.86
N LYS A 94 -3.69 16.04 5.07
CA LYS A 94 -3.39 17.03 6.13
C LYS A 94 -2.05 17.74 5.98
N PRO A 95 -0.96 17.08 5.55
CA PRO A 95 0.31 17.76 5.38
C PRO A 95 0.22 18.99 4.47
N ARG A 96 0.87 20.09 4.88
CA ARG A 96 0.79 21.40 4.19
C ARG A 96 2.05 21.77 3.43
N TYR A 97 3.05 20.88 3.40
CA TYR A 97 4.26 21.08 2.63
C TYR A 97 4.00 20.85 1.12
N PRO A 98 4.80 21.45 0.22
CA PRO A 98 4.60 21.29 -1.22
C PRO A 98 4.71 19.82 -1.66
N SER A 99 3.73 19.35 -2.45
CA SER A 99 3.72 17.97 -2.94
C SER A 99 4.81 17.66 -3.97
N ALA A 100 5.19 18.64 -4.79
CA ALA A 100 6.11 18.46 -5.92
C ALA A 100 7.48 17.84 -5.55
N ILE A 101 7.97 18.11 -4.34
CA ILE A 101 9.26 17.58 -3.85
C ILE A 101 9.05 16.48 -2.80
N ASN A 102 8.04 16.63 -1.95
CA ASN A 102 7.91 15.81 -0.75
C ASN A 102 7.00 14.58 -0.93
N ILE A 103 6.12 14.57 -1.92
CA ILE A 103 5.12 13.50 -2.14
C ILE A 103 5.22 12.89 -3.54
N ASN A 104 5.23 13.74 -4.57
CA ASN A 104 5.12 13.28 -5.95
C ASN A 104 6.41 12.59 -6.39
N TRP A 105 6.29 11.32 -6.78
CA TRP A 105 7.36 10.58 -7.43
C TRP A 105 7.15 10.59 -8.96
N TYR A 106 8.24 10.60 -9.73
CA TYR A 106 8.20 10.39 -11.18
C TYR A 106 9.13 9.25 -11.59
N GLY A 107 8.70 8.45 -12.55
CA GLY A 107 9.52 7.46 -13.23
C GLY A 107 9.84 7.94 -14.63
N VAL A 108 11.07 7.73 -15.09
CA VAL A 108 11.44 7.94 -16.49
C VAL A 108 11.25 6.62 -17.22
N VAL A 109 10.39 6.61 -18.24
CA VAL A 109 10.26 5.45 -19.12
C VAL A 109 11.60 5.27 -19.86
N PRO A 110 12.14 4.04 -20.00
CA PRO A 110 13.37 3.81 -20.74
C PRO A 110 13.31 4.51 -22.10
N GLY A 111 14.35 5.27 -22.45
CA GLY A 111 14.42 6.16 -23.62
C GLY A 111 14.33 5.49 -25.00
N ASN A 112 13.87 4.25 -25.09
CA ASN A 112 13.66 3.47 -26.31
C ASN A 112 12.17 3.15 -26.57
N TRP A 113 11.22 3.78 -25.86
CA TRP A 113 9.79 3.66 -26.17
C TRP A 113 9.43 4.55 -27.38
N GLY A 114 9.86 4.09 -28.56
CA GLY A 114 9.61 4.70 -29.87
C GLY A 114 10.72 4.40 -30.88
N PRO A 115 10.45 4.35 -32.21
CA PRO A 115 11.50 4.39 -33.21
C PRO A 115 12.38 5.62 -32.96
N ARG A 116 13.70 5.48 -33.11
CA ARG A 116 14.69 6.53 -32.82
C ARG A 116 14.50 7.83 -33.63
N GLU A 117 13.67 7.78 -34.67
CA GLU A 117 13.37 8.87 -35.60
C GLU A 117 12.02 9.56 -35.30
N MET A 118 11.39 9.26 -34.17
CA MET A 118 10.06 9.79 -33.85
C MET A 118 10.14 11.24 -33.31
N SER A 119 9.27 12.11 -33.82
CA SER A 119 9.06 13.45 -33.27
C SER A 119 8.38 13.40 -31.89
N GLN A 120 8.52 14.48 -31.11
CA GLN A 120 7.83 14.62 -29.81
C GLN A 120 6.31 14.47 -29.94
N SER A 121 5.72 14.99 -31.03
CA SER A 121 4.28 14.93 -31.29
C SER A 121 3.80 13.51 -31.55
N GLU A 122 4.54 12.73 -32.33
CA GLU A 122 4.23 11.31 -32.59
C GLU A 122 4.34 10.50 -31.29
N ALA A 123 5.36 10.77 -30.45
CA ALA A 123 5.54 10.06 -29.18
C ALA A 123 4.40 10.36 -28.21
N ALA A 124 4.03 11.63 -28.09
CA ALA A 124 2.90 12.07 -27.28
C ALA A 124 1.57 11.46 -27.77
N ALA A 125 1.36 11.38 -29.08
CA ALA A 125 0.15 10.79 -29.66
C ALA A 125 0.05 9.29 -29.35
N ILE A 126 1.12 8.52 -29.56
CA ILE A 126 1.15 7.08 -29.26
C ILE A 126 0.91 6.82 -27.77
N PHE A 127 1.58 7.57 -26.89
CA PHE A 127 1.40 7.41 -25.45
C PHE A 127 -0.03 7.75 -25.01
N THR A 128 -0.60 8.82 -25.56
CA THR A 128 -1.99 9.22 -25.27
C THR A 128 -2.99 8.16 -25.73
N VAL A 129 -2.84 7.62 -26.94
CA VAL A 129 -3.71 6.55 -27.44
C VAL A 129 -3.61 5.30 -26.56
N ALA A 130 -2.38 4.92 -26.17
CA ALA A 130 -2.16 3.78 -25.27
C ALA A 130 -2.85 3.99 -23.91
N LEU A 131 -2.75 5.18 -23.31
CA LEU A 131 -3.43 5.52 -22.05
C LEU A 131 -4.95 5.48 -22.16
N LEU A 132 -5.51 5.99 -23.28
CA LEU A 132 -6.95 5.97 -23.51
C LEU A 132 -7.47 4.54 -23.71
N GLN A 133 -6.70 3.69 -24.38
CA GLN A 133 -7.03 2.28 -24.54
C GLN A 133 -6.99 1.55 -23.19
N TYR A 134 -5.93 1.75 -22.39
CA TYR A 134 -5.86 1.22 -21.03
C TYR A 134 -7.05 1.65 -20.18
N ARG A 135 -7.40 2.95 -20.20
CA ARG A 135 -8.59 3.46 -19.50
C ARG A 135 -9.87 2.76 -19.96
N LYS A 136 -10.05 2.55 -21.26
CA LYS A 136 -11.24 1.89 -21.81
C LYS A 136 -11.33 0.43 -21.38
N GLU A 137 -10.22 -0.27 -21.31
CA GLU A 137 -10.18 -1.70 -20.95
C GLU A 137 -10.26 -1.94 -19.43
N PHE A 138 -9.73 -1.01 -18.63
CA PHE A 138 -9.61 -1.19 -17.17
C PHE A 138 -10.69 -0.49 -16.34
N LEU A 139 -11.23 0.65 -16.80
CA LEU A 139 -12.18 1.48 -16.05
C LEU A 139 -13.62 1.45 -16.58
N ALA A 140 -13.93 0.59 -17.56
CA ALA A 140 -15.28 0.38 -18.09
C ALA A 140 -15.86 -0.96 -17.60
#